data_AF-A0A6G0NQY6-F1
#
_entry.id   AF-A0A6G0NQY6-F1
#
_cell.length_a   1.000
_cell.length_b   1.000
_cell.length_c   1.000
_cell.angle_alpha   90.00
_cell.angle_beta   90.00
_cell.angle_gamma   90.00
#
_symmetry.space_group_name_H-M   'P 1'
#
loop_
_entity.id
_entity.type
_entity.pdbx_description
1 polymer ?
#
loop_
_entity_poly.entity_id
_entity_poly.type
_entity_poly.pdbx_seq_one_letter_code
_entity_poly.pdbx_strand_id
1 'polypeptide(L)'
;SPIGLEPVNEPWELTPIDLLKDYYWKSYKRVKARAPHWKFVLHDSFRFGVQYWSQFMRGCPDIALDTHIYQAWNAPGTRSDYFSNACQQKYMVAEMENAMMPVIVGEWSLGTDNCAMWLNGFNDNLPGFPNIQCRMTKCPVQSTYLGQGFPGTPLDITKPIQGPYGTGQSGPSFGLCPITSNTSFGQQDDYDELEFTRNLNMKKLNAFAVGHGWYFWNFKTEFGSRWSFLDLVRKGAFPKNVSNYRTEEEVFTACLVEDKGAFICAAKRGVQHSDLDRGLDFACGGNDDKVDCSNIKERFSTLEERCDWAFNKYWHAHREEGATCDFGGAAHLLAIPSPSSVERQEFLASSVSKEILIWTLIGVVVGFSGLAVVVAITRHRRRAEYSPLIGHAVNVNV
;
A
#
# COMPACT_ATOMS: atom_id res chain seq x y z
N SER A 1 14.56 -18.82 -18.53
CA SER A 1 13.40 -18.31 -17.78
C SER A 1 12.12 -18.70 -18.49
N PRO A 2 10.98 -18.85 -17.78
CA PRO A 2 9.68 -18.86 -18.45
C PRO A 2 9.48 -17.52 -19.18
N ILE A 3 8.89 -17.55 -20.36
CA ILE A 3 8.52 -16.36 -21.12
C ILE A 3 7.02 -16.13 -20.89
N GLY A 4 6.63 -14.89 -20.60
CA GLY A 4 5.23 -14.46 -20.62
C GLY A 4 4.88 -13.81 -21.95
N LEU A 5 3.62 -13.92 -22.35
CA LEU A 5 3.03 -13.05 -23.36
C LEU A 5 1.75 -12.45 -22.79
N GLU A 6 1.73 -11.13 -22.72
CA GLU A 6 0.52 -10.34 -22.62
C GLU A 6 0.06 -9.97 -24.04
N PRO A 7 -1.24 -10.12 -24.39
CA PRO A 7 -1.71 -9.86 -25.74
C PRO A 7 -2.09 -8.39 -26.00
N VAL A 8 -2.35 -7.61 -24.94
CA VAL A 8 -2.74 -6.19 -25.00
C VAL A 8 -2.48 -5.53 -23.64
N ASN A 9 -1.83 -4.36 -23.62
CA ASN A 9 -1.66 -3.55 -22.41
C ASN A 9 -2.91 -2.66 -22.18
N GLU A 10 -3.21 -2.33 -20.93
CA GLU A 10 -4.22 -1.35 -20.48
C GLU A 10 -5.51 -1.26 -21.35
N PRO A 11 -6.30 -2.35 -21.53
CA PRO A 11 -7.61 -2.21 -22.17
C PRO A 11 -8.50 -1.28 -21.34
N TRP A 12 -8.95 -0.17 -21.93
CA TRP A 12 -9.68 0.88 -21.22
C TRP A 12 -10.91 0.34 -20.48
N GLU A 13 -11.19 0.87 -19.28
CA GLU A 13 -12.21 0.37 -18.34
C GLU A 13 -13.59 0.18 -18.99
N LEU A 14 -14.01 1.11 -19.84
CA LEU A 14 -15.32 1.05 -20.51
C LEU A 14 -15.39 0.05 -21.67
N THR A 15 -14.31 -0.71 -21.94
CA THR A 15 -14.33 -1.84 -22.87
C THR A 15 -15.32 -2.90 -22.38
N PRO A 16 -16.32 -3.31 -23.19
CA PRO A 16 -17.30 -4.32 -22.79
C PRO A 16 -16.64 -5.63 -22.33
N ILE A 17 -16.89 -6.02 -21.08
CA ILE A 17 -16.09 -7.03 -20.39
C ILE A 17 -16.17 -8.42 -21.07
N ASP A 18 -17.31 -8.76 -21.67
CA ASP A 18 -17.49 -10.05 -22.36
C ASP A 18 -16.74 -10.09 -23.70
N LEU A 19 -16.64 -8.97 -24.40
CA LEU A 19 -15.81 -8.83 -25.62
C LEU A 19 -14.32 -8.97 -25.28
N LEU A 20 -13.88 -8.34 -24.18
CA LEU A 20 -12.51 -8.46 -23.68
C LEU A 20 -12.19 -9.89 -23.23
N LYS A 21 -13.11 -10.56 -22.52
CA LYS A 21 -12.96 -11.95 -22.08
C LYS A 21 -12.94 -12.94 -23.25
N ASP A 22 -13.76 -12.75 -24.28
CA ASP A 22 -13.69 -13.54 -25.51
C ASP A 22 -12.36 -13.30 -26.27
N TYR A 23 -11.89 -12.06 -26.36
CA TYR A 23 -10.57 -11.73 -26.89
C TYR A 23 -9.46 -12.44 -26.12
N TYR A 24 -9.41 -12.32 -24.79
CA TYR A 24 -8.41 -13.01 -23.96
C TYR A 24 -8.49 -14.53 -24.11
N TRP A 25 -9.69 -15.11 -24.17
CA TRP A 25 -9.86 -16.55 -24.39
C TRP A 25 -9.34 -17.00 -25.76
N LYS A 26 -9.61 -16.24 -26.83
CA LYS A 26 -9.07 -16.49 -28.18
C LYS A 26 -7.54 -16.39 -28.19
N SER A 27 -6.98 -15.37 -27.56
CA SER A 27 -5.53 -15.16 -27.43
C SER A 27 -4.85 -16.27 -26.63
N TYR A 28 -5.40 -16.66 -25.47
CA TYR A 28 -4.89 -17.77 -24.65
C TYR A 28 -4.82 -19.08 -25.44
N LYS A 29 -5.91 -19.47 -26.12
CA LYS A 29 -5.92 -20.65 -26.98
C LYS A 29 -4.86 -20.58 -28.08
N ARG A 30 -4.59 -19.39 -28.63
CA ARG A 30 -3.57 -19.19 -29.66
C ARG A 30 -2.15 -19.27 -29.13
N VAL A 31 -1.89 -18.75 -27.92
CA VAL A 31 -0.61 -18.91 -27.21
C VAL A 31 -0.39 -20.37 -26.87
N LYS A 32 -1.33 -21.05 -26.21
CA LYS A 32 -1.18 -22.45 -25.80
C LYS A 32 -1.00 -23.42 -26.99
N ALA A 33 -1.60 -23.12 -28.15
CA ALA A 33 -1.41 -23.89 -29.38
C ALA A 33 -0.08 -23.63 -30.13
N ARG A 34 0.79 -22.73 -29.65
CA ARG A 34 2.05 -22.34 -30.31
C ARG A 34 3.27 -22.30 -29.39
N ALA A 35 3.06 -21.94 -28.13
CA ALA A 35 4.04 -21.88 -27.06
C ALA A 35 3.38 -22.41 -25.77
N PRO A 36 3.13 -23.72 -25.66
CA PRO A 36 2.33 -24.30 -24.57
C PRO A 36 2.89 -23.99 -23.18
N HIS A 37 4.21 -23.84 -23.04
CA HIS A 37 4.90 -23.57 -21.78
C HIS A 37 5.10 -22.07 -21.47
N TRP A 38 4.58 -21.15 -22.29
CA TRP A 38 4.62 -19.72 -21.98
C TRP A 38 3.51 -19.35 -21.01
N LYS A 39 3.78 -18.37 -20.14
CA LYS A 39 2.74 -17.75 -19.32
C LYS A 39 1.85 -16.88 -20.20
N PHE A 40 0.54 -16.95 -19.97
CA PHE A 40 -0.42 -16.03 -20.56
C PHE A 40 -0.77 -14.97 -19.51
N VAL A 41 -0.41 -13.72 -19.80
CA VAL A 41 -0.65 -12.57 -18.92
C VAL A 41 -1.87 -11.82 -19.45
N LEU A 42 -2.68 -11.26 -18.56
CA LEU A 42 -3.81 -10.39 -18.90
C LEU A 42 -3.89 -9.21 -17.94
N HIS A 43 -3.86 -7.98 -18.46
CA HIS A 43 -4.18 -6.78 -17.69
C HIS A 43 -5.63 -6.80 -17.18
N ASP A 44 -5.84 -6.38 -15.93
CA ASP A 44 -7.14 -6.32 -15.24
C ASP A 44 -8.18 -5.35 -15.86
N SER A 45 -7.76 -4.55 -16.84
CA SER A 45 -8.58 -3.56 -17.56
C SER A 45 -9.22 -2.52 -16.62
N PHE A 46 -8.40 -1.99 -15.72
CA PHE A 46 -8.73 -1.01 -14.67
C PHE A 46 -9.81 -1.51 -13.69
N ARG A 47 -10.00 -2.84 -13.63
CA ARG A 47 -11.09 -3.52 -12.91
C ARG A 47 -10.51 -4.59 -11.99
N PHE A 48 -9.56 -4.20 -11.16
CA PHE A 48 -8.89 -5.06 -10.19
C PHE A 48 -9.83 -5.48 -9.05
N GLY A 49 -10.48 -6.65 -9.20
CA GLY A 49 -11.38 -7.18 -8.18
C GLY A 49 -11.95 -8.57 -8.51
N VAL A 50 -12.21 -9.35 -7.46
CA VAL A 50 -12.62 -10.76 -7.58
C VAL A 50 -13.97 -10.93 -8.28
N GLN A 51 -14.85 -9.94 -8.18
CA GLN A 51 -16.16 -9.87 -8.85
C GLN A 51 -16.05 -9.82 -10.38
N TYR A 52 -14.98 -9.24 -10.92
CA TYR A 52 -14.77 -9.15 -12.36
C TYR A 52 -14.09 -10.41 -12.90
N TRP A 53 -13.06 -10.89 -12.20
CA TRP A 53 -12.12 -11.85 -12.78
C TRP A 53 -12.26 -13.27 -12.25
N SER A 54 -12.50 -13.52 -10.95
CA SER A 54 -12.27 -14.83 -10.27
C SER A 54 -12.90 -16.09 -10.90
N GLN A 55 -13.93 -15.97 -11.74
CA GLN A 55 -14.58 -17.08 -12.45
C GLN A 55 -14.05 -17.29 -13.89
N PHE A 56 -13.43 -16.26 -14.49
CA PHE A 56 -12.89 -16.31 -15.85
C PHE A 56 -11.60 -17.15 -15.88
N MET A 57 -11.45 -18.04 -16.88
CA MET A 57 -10.27 -18.90 -17.05
C MET A 57 -9.87 -19.75 -15.82
N ARG A 58 -10.75 -19.91 -14.82
CA ARG A 58 -10.51 -20.70 -13.61
C ARG A 58 -10.06 -22.13 -13.97
N GLY A 59 -8.90 -22.54 -13.47
CA GLY A 59 -8.29 -23.85 -13.76
C GLY A 59 -7.45 -23.92 -15.05
N CYS A 60 -7.27 -22.82 -15.79
CA CYS A 60 -6.33 -22.78 -16.92
C CYS A 60 -4.87 -22.73 -16.43
N PRO A 61 -3.95 -23.57 -16.96
CA PRO A 61 -2.53 -23.54 -16.58
C PRO A 61 -1.77 -22.33 -17.13
N ASP A 62 -0.72 -21.95 -16.41
CA ASP A 62 0.24 -20.88 -16.70
C ASP A 62 -0.36 -19.48 -16.95
N ILE A 63 -1.51 -19.19 -16.36
CA ILE A 63 -2.07 -17.83 -16.36
C ILE A 63 -1.40 -16.94 -15.30
N ALA A 64 -1.41 -15.63 -15.51
CA ALA A 64 -1.14 -14.60 -14.51
C ALA A 64 -1.98 -13.35 -14.82
N LEU A 65 -2.38 -12.63 -13.79
CA LEU A 65 -3.11 -11.36 -13.89
C LEU A 65 -2.12 -10.21 -13.72
N ASP A 66 -2.21 -9.21 -14.57
CA ASP A 66 -1.45 -7.96 -14.42
C ASP A 66 -2.34 -6.83 -13.90
N THR A 67 -1.75 -5.96 -13.06
CA THR A 67 -2.42 -4.82 -12.44
C THR A 67 -1.46 -3.64 -12.29
N HIS A 68 -1.92 -2.44 -12.63
CA HIS A 68 -1.09 -1.25 -12.72
C HIS A 68 -1.36 -0.30 -11.55
N ILE A 69 -0.36 -0.05 -10.69
CA ILE A 69 -0.55 0.58 -9.37
C ILE A 69 0.20 1.91 -9.26
N TYR A 70 -0.44 2.96 -9.78
CA TYR A 70 0.03 4.34 -9.74
C TYR A 70 -0.65 5.18 -8.65
N GLN A 71 0.00 6.29 -8.26
CA GLN A 71 -0.58 7.30 -7.37
C GLN A 71 -0.48 8.72 -7.98
N ALA A 72 0.00 8.83 -9.22
CA ALA A 72 0.26 10.11 -9.89
C ALA A 72 -1.02 10.92 -10.21
N TRP A 73 -2.17 10.25 -10.25
CA TRP A 73 -3.49 10.85 -10.52
C TRP A 73 -4.42 10.84 -9.30
N ASN A 74 -3.91 10.49 -8.11
CA ASN A 74 -4.65 10.64 -6.86
C ASN A 74 -5.00 12.12 -6.62
N ALA A 75 -6.04 12.37 -5.82
CA ALA A 75 -6.31 13.71 -5.33
C ALA A 75 -5.14 14.23 -4.45
N PRO A 76 -4.89 15.55 -4.40
CA PRO A 76 -3.91 16.12 -3.48
C PRO A 76 -4.22 15.76 -2.02
N GLY A 77 -3.22 15.19 -1.35
CA GLY A 77 -3.31 14.62 -0.01
C GLY A 77 -1.98 14.71 0.72
N THR A 78 -1.97 14.31 1.99
CA THR A 78 -0.80 14.35 2.86
C THR A 78 0.19 13.22 2.57
N ARG A 79 1.40 13.32 3.14
CA ARG A 79 2.37 12.22 3.19
C ARG A 79 1.76 10.92 3.71
N SER A 80 0.90 11.01 4.73
CA SER A 80 0.19 9.88 5.34
C SER A 80 -0.77 9.19 4.37
N ASP A 81 -1.49 9.96 3.54
CA ASP A 81 -2.46 9.42 2.59
C ASP A 81 -1.77 8.55 1.54
N TYR A 82 -0.68 9.05 0.95
CA TYR A 82 0.12 8.30 -0.03
C TYR A 82 0.80 7.08 0.58
N PHE A 83 1.27 7.17 1.83
CA PHE A 83 1.88 6.06 2.55
C PHE A 83 0.87 4.97 2.92
N SER A 84 -0.30 5.33 3.46
CA SER A 84 -1.39 4.40 3.76
C SER A 84 -1.90 3.75 2.48
N ASN A 85 -2.27 4.54 1.46
CA ASN A 85 -2.77 4.02 0.19
C ASN A 85 -1.76 3.08 -0.50
N ALA A 86 -0.45 3.33 -0.37
CA ALA A 86 0.59 2.42 -0.87
C ALA A 86 0.63 1.09 -0.10
N CYS A 87 0.54 1.13 1.23
CA CYS A 87 0.48 -0.09 2.06
C CYS A 87 -0.81 -0.90 1.82
N GLN A 88 -1.95 -0.23 1.67
CA GLN A 88 -3.27 -0.87 1.53
C GLN A 88 -3.43 -1.71 0.25
N GLN A 89 -2.60 -1.50 -0.77
CA GLN A 89 -2.59 -2.32 -2.00
C GLN A 89 -2.37 -3.81 -1.69
N LYS A 90 -1.71 -4.13 -0.57
CA LYS A 90 -1.47 -5.52 -0.13
C LYS A 90 -2.76 -6.32 0.01
N TYR A 91 -3.86 -5.68 0.42
CA TYR A 91 -5.12 -6.36 0.71
C TYR A 91 -5.80 -6.83 -0.58
N MET A 92 -5.93 -5.95 -1.58
CA MET A 92 -6.49 -6.30 -2.89
C MET A 92 -5.61 -7.31 -3.64
N VAL A 93 -4.28 -7.14 -3.60
CA VAL A 93 -3.35 -8.11 -4.21
C VAL A 93 -3.47 -9.49 -3.55
N ALA A 94 -3.52 -9.56 -2.21
CA ALA A 94 -3.71 -10.81 -1.50
C ALA A 94 -5.10 -11.45 -1.75
N GLU A 95 -6.17 -10.66 -1.86
CA GLU A 95 -7.50 -11.18 -2.19
C GLU A 95 -7.49 -11.84 -3.58
N MET A 96 -6.92 -11.17 -4.58
CA MET A 96 -6.87 -11.63 -5.97
C MET A 96 -5.97 -12.87 -6.15
N GLU A 97 -4.81 -12.91 -5.49
CA GLU A 97 -3.94 -14.09 -5.41
C GLU A 97 -4.69 -15.31 -4.84
N ASN A 98 -5.40 -15.14 -3.71
CA ASN A 98 -6.14 -16.22 -3.06
C ASN A 98 -7.37 -16.68 -3.86
N ALA A 99 -8.03 -15.78 -4.59
CA ALA A 99 -9.29 -16.05 -5.26
C ALA A 99 -9.17 -16.60 -6.71
N MET A 100 -8.01 -16.41 -7.36
CA MET A 100 -7.90 -16.64 -8.81
C MET A 100 -6.57 -17.22 -9.30
N MET A 101 -5.50 -16.41 -9.33
CA MET A 101 -4.25 -16.73 -10.01
C MET A 101 -3.10 -15.81 -9.56
N PRO A 102 -1.83 -16.15 -9.87
CA PRO A 102 -0.68 -15.27 -9.66
C PRO A 102 -0.89 -13.84 -10.16
N VAL A 103 -0.73 -12.87 -9.27
CA VAL A 103 -0.81 -11.43 -9.56
C VAL A 103 0.59 -10.86 -9.75
N ILE A 104 0.76 -10.09 -10.81
CA ILE A 104 1.96 -9.33 -11.13
C ILE A 104 1.57 -7.84 -11.08
N VAL A 105 2.40 -7.01 -10.46
CA VAL A 105 2.27 -5.55 -10.57
C VAL A 105 3.18 -5.07 -11.71
N GLY A 106 2.72 -5.22 -12.95
CA GLY A 106 3.49 -5.04 -14.18
C GLY A 106 3.85 -3.59 -14.50
N GLU A 107 3.08 -2.64 -13.96
CA GLU A 107 3.49 -1.24 -13.93
C GLU A 107 3.21 -0.58 -12.58
N TRP A 108 4.20 0.17 -12.10
CA TRP A 108 4.10 1.11 -10.99
C TRP A 108 5.29 2.06 -11.02
N SER A 109 5.14 3.24 -10.41
CA SER A 109 6.23 4.19 -10.22
C SER A 109 6.20 4.80 -8.82
N LEU A 110 7.14 5.69 -8.52
CA LEU A 110 7.08 6.57 -7.34
C LEU A 110 6.42 7.92 -7.66
N GLY A 111 5.76 8.04 -8.82
CA GLY A 111 4.96 9.20 -9.19
C GLY A 111 3.75 9.37 -8.27
N THR A 112 3.71 10.52 -7.59
CA THR A 112 2.62 10.97 -6.70
C THR A 112 1.95 12.25 -7.22
N ASP A 113 2.38 12.71 -8.38
CA ASP A 113 1.87 13.86 -9.08
C ASP A 113 2.05 13.64 -10.59
N ASN A 114 1.38 14.47 -11.37
CA ASN A 114 1.39 14.47 -12.83
C ASN A 114 2.16 15.68 -13.39
N CYS A 115 3.16 16.16 -12.65
CA CYS A 115 4.05 17.24 -13.09
C CYS A 115 5.16 16.79 -14.03
N ALA A 116 5.39 15.48 -14.19
CA ALA A 116 6.37 14.98 -15.14
C ALA A 116 5.98 15.41 -16.56
N MET A 117 6.87 16.14 -17.24
CA MET A 117 6.55 16.77 -18.51
C MET A 117 5.98 15.78 -19.53
N TRP A 118 4.80 16.11 -20.06
CA TRP A 118 4.04 15.28 -21.01
C TRP A 118 3.61 13.89 -20.49
N LEU A 119 3.55 13.65 -19.17
CA LEU A 119 3.00 12.41 -18.61
C LEU A 119 1.55 12.16 -19.05
N ASN A 120 0.73 13.21 -19.07
CA ASN A 120 -0.65 13.17 -19.57
C ASN A 120 -0.75 13.27 -21.11
N GLY A 121 0.37 13.23 -21.84
CA GLY A 121 0.45 13.46 -23.29
C GLY A 121 1.13 14.78 -23.68
N PHE A 122 1.55 14.87 -24.94
CA PHE A 122 2.12 16.11 -25.50
C PHE A 122 1.08 17.23 -25.42
N ASN A 123 1.45 18.31 -24.72
CA ASN A 123 0.61 19.47 -24.45
C ASN A 123 -0.85 19.14 -24.09
N ASP A 124 -1.13 18.07 -23.32
CA ASP A 124 -2.51 17.61 -23.09
C ASP A 124 -2.91 17.50 -21.60
N ASN A 125 -2.43 18.45 -20.79
CA ASN A 125 -2.98 18.65 -19.44
C ASN A 125 -4.41 19.18 -19.54
N LEU A 126 -5.38 18.28 -19.37
CA LEU A 126 -6.81 18.59 -19.25
C LEU A 126 -7.08 19.52 -18.04
N PRO A 127 -8.22 20.25 -18.02
CA PRO A 127 -8.59 21.09 -16.88
C PRO A 127 -8.55 20.34 -15.54
N GLY A 128 -7.85 20.90 -14.55
CA GLY A 128 -7.54 20.23 -13.29
C GLY A 128 -6.14 19.59 -13.22
N PHE A 129 -5.42 19.52 -14.34
CA PHE A 129 -4.03 19.07 -14.40
C PHE A 129 -3.05 20.20 -14.78
N PRO A 130 -1.83 20.22 -14.20
CA PRO A 130 -1.35 19.32 -13.16
C PRO A 130 -2.10 19.55 -11.84
N ASN A 131 -2.33 18.47 -11.08
CA ASN A 131 -3.14 18.49 -9.84
C ASN A 131 -2.45 19.24 -8.67
N ILE A 132 -1.21 19.68 -8.85
CA ILE A 132 -0.37 20.37 -7.86
C ILE A 132 0.59 21.33 -8.58
N GLN A 133 1.13 22.31 -7.85
CA GLN A 133 2.21 23.15 -8.35
C GLN A 133 3.51 22.34 -8.53
N CYS A 134 4.09 22.42 -9.73
CA CYS A 134 5.27 21.65 -10.14
C CYS A 134 6.60 22.38 -9.88
N ARG A 135 7.64 21.65 -9.45
CA ARG A 135 9.04 22.12 -9.54
C ARG A 135 9.44 22.13 -11.01
N MET A 136 10.12 23.20 -11.43
CA MET A 136 10.74 23.32 -12.75
C MET A 136 12.23 22.97 -12.68
N THR A 137 12.77 22.35 -13.72
CA THR A 137 14.20 22.09 -13.89
C THR A 137 14.66 22.51 -15.28
N LYS A 138 15.98 22.57 -15.54
CA LYS A 138 16.51 22.80 -16.89
C LYS A 138 16.17 21.62 -17.80
N CYS A 139 15.60 21.90 -18.96
CA CYS A 139 15.32 20.87 -19.96
C CYS A 139 16.60 20.26 -20.55
N PRO A 140 16.56 19.02 -21.06
CA PRO A 140 17.61 18.45 -21.89
C PRO A 140 17.57 19.09 -23.29
N VAL A 141 18.06 20.32 -23.43
CA VAL A 141 18.00 21.11 -24.68
C VAL A 141 18.72 20.47 -25.88
N GLN A 142 19.60 19.49 -25.62
CA GLN A 142 20.31 18.69 -26.61
C GLN A 142 19.63 17.33 -26.88
N SER A 143 18.47 17.03 -26.29
CA SER A 143 17.73 15.80 -26.56
C SER A 143 17.32 15.74 -28.03
N THR A 144 17.55 14.57 -28.64
CA THR A 144 17.09 14.23 -29.98
C THR A 144 15.93 13.22 -29.93
N TYR A 145 15.24 13.08 -28.79
CA TYR A 145 14.24 12.02 -28.57
C TYR A 145 13.09 12.05 -29.57
N LEU A 146 12.64 13.25 -29.97
CA LEU A 146 11.58 13.42 -30.98
C LEU A 146 12.10 13.34 -32.43
N GLY A 147 13.40 13.13 -32.63
CA GLY A 147 14.06 13.14 -33.95
C GLY A 147 14.56 14.52 -34.39
N GLN A 148 15.43 14.53 -35.41
CA GLN A 148 15.92 15.76 -36.02
C GLN A 148 14.86 16.37 -36.94
N GLY A 149 14.64 17.69 -36.83
CA GLY A 149 13.65 18.42 -37.64
C GLY A 149 12.20 18.29 -37.16
N PHE A 150 11.95 17.68 -36.00
CA PHE A 150 10.61 17.57 -35.43
C PHE A 150 10.15 18.92 -34.86
N PRO A 151 8.87 19.33 -35.01
CA PRO A 151 8.40 20.65 -34.55
C PRO A 151 8.71 20.93 -33.07
N GLY A 152 9.35 22.07 -32.80
CA GLY A 152 9.80 22.44 -31.45
C GLY A 152 11.15 21.83 -31.02
N THR A 153 11.89 21.16 -31.91
CA THR A 153 13.23 20.63 -31.62
C THR A 153 14.31 21.15 -32.58
N PRO A 154 15.57 21.33 -32.12
CA PRO A 154 15.99 21.33 -30.72
C PRO A 154 15.31 22.47 -29.93
N LEU A 155 15.20 22.32 -28.61
CA LEU A 155 14.39 23.22 -27.79
C LEU A 155 14.95 24.65 -27.77
N ASP A 156 14.15 25.62 -28.19
CA ASP A 156 14.52 27.04 -28.13
C ASP A 156 14.31 27.59 -26.73
N ILE A 157 15.40 27.80 -26.00
CA ILE A 157 15.38 28.32 -24.63
C ILE A 157 14.87 29.77 -24.51
N THR A 158 14.72 30.50 -25.61
CA THR A 158 14.25 31.90 -25.61
C THR A 158 12.74 32.01 -25.79
N LYS A 159 12.07 30.93 -26.22
CA LYS A 159 10.63 30.90 -26.48
C LYS A 159 9.82 30.49 -25.22
N PRO A 160 8.54 30.89 -25.12
CA PRO A 160 7.61 30.41 -24.09
C PRO A 160 7.26 28.92 -24.31
N ILE A 161 6.08 28.48 -23.85
CA ILE A 161 5.64 27.09 -23.97
C ILE A 161 5.76 26.57 -25.41
N GLN A 162 6.44 25.44 -25.55
CA GLN A 162 6.69 24.74 -26.80
C GLN A 162 6.19 23.30 -26.69
N GLY A 163 5.96 22.68 -27.84
CA GLY A 163 5.57 21.29 -27.97
C GLY A 163 4.88 21.07 -29.32
N PRO A 164 4.77 19.82 -29.78
CA PRO A 164 4.40 19.54 -31.17
C PRO A 164 2.89 19.71 -31.43
N TYR A 165 2.06 19.16 -30.54
CA TYR A 165 0.60 19.10 -30.61
C TYR A 165 0.02 18.97 -29.19
N GLY A 166 -1.27 19.23 -29.01
CA GLY A 166 -2.04 19.06 -27.76
C GLY A 166 -2.99 20.23 -27.47
N THR A 167 -3.88 20.09 -26.48
CA THR A 167 -4.98 21.03 -26.18
C THR A 167 -4.82 21.84 -24.87
N GLY A 168 -3.90 21.45 -24.00
CA GLY A 168 -3.68 22.00 -22.65
C GLY A 168 -2.25 22.48 -22.36
N GLN A 169 -2.02 22.94 -21.13
CA GLN A 169 -0.72 23.50 -20.74
C GLN A 169 0.21 22.42 -20.14
N SER A 170 0.95 21.72 -21.00
CA SER A 170 2.02 20.79 -20.60
C SER A 170 3.19 20.92 -21.57
N GLY A 171 4.35 21.42 -21.15
CA GLY A 171 5.51 21.49 -22.05
C GLY A 171 6.65 22.36 -21.56
N PRO A 172 7.81 22.31 -22.24
CA PRO A 172 8.95 23.14 -21.93
C PRO A 172 8.69 24.62 -22.23
N SER A 173 9.14 25.52 -21.36
CA SER A 173 8.98 26.98 -21.51
C SER A 173 10.24 27.69 -21.01
N PHE A 174 10.80 28.59 -21.83
CA PHE A 174 12.06 29.32 -21.55
C PHE A 174 13.23 28.41 -21.10
N GLY A 175 13.35 27.23 -21.72
CA GLY A 175 14.36 26.22 -21.39
C GLY A 175 14.12 25.45 -20.09
N LEU A 176 12.98 25.64 -19.42
CA LEU A 176 12.57 24.96 -18.20
C LEU A 176 11.45 23.95 -18.44
N CYS A 177 11.56 22.79 -17.79
CA CYS A 177 10.68 21.62 -17.90
C CYS A 177 10.07 21.31 -16.52
N PRO A 178 8.76 21.02 -16.41
CA PRO A 178 8.16 20.56 -15.16
C PRO A 178 8.58 19.10 -14.86
N ILE A 179 8.70 18.75 -13.57
CA ILE A 179 9.15 17.40 -13.15
C ILE A 179 8.29 16.72 -12.09
N THR A 180 8.19 17.30 -10.91
CA THR A 180 7.49 16.75 -9.74
C THR A 180 7.33 17.86 -8.72
N SER A 181 6.35 17.81 -7.83
CA SER A 181 6.25 18.80 -6.76
C SER A 181 7.19 18.48 -5.61
N ASN A 182 7.90 19.51 -5.12
CA ASN A 182 8.58 19.47 -3.83
C ASN A 182 7.71 20.09 -2.71
N THR A 183 6.65 20.83 -3.05
CA THR A 183 5.78 21.46 -2.04
C THR A 183 4.70 20.52 -1.50
N SER A 184 4.26 19.50 -2.26
CA SER A 184 3.23 18.52 -1.84
C SER A 184 3.42 17.97 -0.42
N PHE A 185 4.66 17.62 -0.06
CA PHE A 185 4.97 16.93 1.20
C PHE A 185 5.97 17.71 2.08
N GLY A 186 6.12 19.02 1.82
CA GLY A 186 6.99 19.93 2.57
C GLY A 186 8.49 19.69 2.37
N GLN A 187 8.91 19.30 1.16
CA GLN A 187 10.28 18.87 0.85
C GLN A 187 11.11 20.09 0.42
N GLN A 188 12.10 20.45 1.24
CA GLN A 188 12.86 21.68 1.08
C GLN A 188 14.06 21.49 0.14
N ASP A 189 14.66 20.30 0.13
CA ASP A 189 15.82 19.96 -0.70
C ASP A 189 15.72 18.55 -1.32
N ASP A 190 16.80 18.11 -1.98
CA ASP A 190 16.87 16.78 -2.60
C ASP A 190 17.16 15.63 -1.59
N TYR A 191 17.45 15.93 -0.31
CA TYR A 191 17.49 14.94 0.77
C TYR A 191 16.07 14.61 1.26
N ASP A 192 15.25 15.63 1.52
CA ASP A 192 13.82 15.45 1.83
C ASP A 192 13.08 14.70 0.70
N GLU A 193 13.43 15.01 -0.56
CA GLU A 193 12.94 14.28 -1.74
C GLU A 193 13.32 12.80 -1.68
N LEU A 194 14.58 12.49 -1.38
CA LEU A 194 15.08 11.13 -1.31
C LEU A 194 14.47 10.35 -0.13
N GLU A 195 14.34 10.97 1.05
CA GLU A 195 13.74 10.34 2.23
C GLU A 195 12.27 10.00 1.99
N PHE A 196 11.47 10.95 1.49
CA PHE A 196 10.08 10.69 1.11
C PHE A 196 9.98 9.57 0.07
N THR A 197 10.77 9.67 -1.00
CA THR A 197 10.76 8.73 -2.13
C THR A 197 11.17 7.32 -1.69
N ARG A 198 12.18 7.20 -0.83
CA ARG A 198 12.61 5.92 -0.25
C ARG A 198 11.53 5.33 0.65
N ASN A 199 10.92 6.12 1.54
CA ASN A 199 9.85 5.66 2.43
C ASN A 199 8.61 5.18 1.65
N LEU A 200 8.20 5.91 0.59
CA LEU A 200 7.12 5.47 -0.30
C LEU A 200 7.47 4.15 -1.01
N ASN A 201 8.73 4.01 -1.45
CA ASN A 201 9.21 2.81 -2.11
C ASN A 201 9.16 1.59 -1.20
N MET A 202 9.66 1.68 0.04
CA MET A 202 9.62 0.55 0.99
C MET A 202 8.19 0.10 1.28
N LYS A 203 7.23 1.03 1.34
CA LYS A 203 5.79 0.74 1.53
C LYS A 203 5.16 0.05 0.32
N LYS A 204 5.43 0.53 -0.90
CA LYS A 204 5.01 -0.16 -2.14
C LYS A 204 5.63 -1.56 -2.23
N LEU A 205 6.93 -1.69 -1.96
CA LEU A 205 7.63 -2.98 -1.95
C LEU A 205 7.06 -3.93 -0.88
N ASN A 206 6.71 -3.44 0.32
CA ASN A 206 6.01 -4.22 1.34
C ASN A 206 4.66 -4.75 0.83
N ALA A 207 3.88 -3.89 0.19
CA ALA A 207 2.57 -4.26 -0.35
C ALA A 207 2.67 -5.25 -1.51
N PHE A 208 3.61 -5.07 -2.42
CA PHE A 208 3.79 -5.95 -3.59
C PHE A 208 4.54 -7.25 -3.24
N ALA A 209 5.12 -7.37 -2.05
CA ALA A 209 5.80 -8.59 -1.60
C ALA A 209 4.85 -9.79 -1.48
N VAL A 210 3.55 -9.57 -1.25
CA VAL A 210 2.53 -10.64 -1.14
C VAL A 210 2.11 -11.21 -2.49
N GLY A 211 2.30 -10.46 -3.58
CA GLY A 211 2.07 -10.92 -4.95
C GLY A 211 3.29 -11.64 -5.54
N HIS A 212 3.13 -12.22 -6.73
CA HIS A 212 4.20 -12.99 -7.38
C HIS A 212 5.39 -12.12 -7.85
N GLY A 213 5.20 -10.84 -8.13
CA GLY A 213 6.30 -9.93 -8.46
C GLY A 213 5.82 -8.58 -8.96
N TRP A 214 6.77 -7.75 -9.41
CA TRP A 214 6.50 -6.43 -9.94
C TRP A 214 7.51 -6.03 -11.02
N TYR A 215 7.13 -5.09 -11.88
CA TYR A 215 8.01 -4.42 -12.86
C TYR A 215 7.83 -2.91 -12.72
N PHE A 216 8.95 -2.17 -12.67
CA PHE A 216 8.92 -0.72 -12.40
C PHE A 216 8.82 0.08 -13.70
N TRP A 217 7.85 0.98 -13.79
CA TRP A 217 7.68 1.92 -14.89
C TRP A 217 8.43 3.25 -14.61
N ASN A 218 9.56 3.54 -15.27
CA ASN A 218 10.27 2.76 -16.27
C ASN A 218 11.76 2.64 -15.90
N PHE A 219 12.51 1.80 -16.61
CA PHE A 219 13.95 1.55 -16.37
C PHE A 219 14.75 2.86 -16.34
N LYS A 220 14.44 3.81 -17.22
CA LYS A 220 15.03 5.16 -17.23
C LYS A 220 14.10 6.21 -17.87
N THR A 221 14.26 7.45 -17.46
CA THR A 221 13.84 8.65 -18.19
C THR A 221 15.06 9.42 -18.74
N GLU A 222 14.84 10.56 -19.40
CA GLU A 222 15.91 11.55 -19.63
C GLU A 222 16.18 12.41 -18.37
N PHE A 223 15.12 12.77 -17.65
CA PHE A 223 15.13 13.57 -16.43
C PHE A 223 13.90 13.27 -15.57
N GLY A 224 13.90 13.68 -14.29
CA GLY A 224 12.82 13.40 -13.33
C GLY A 224 12.95 11.99 -12.70
N SER A 225 13.20 11.94 -11.39
CA SER A 225 13.60 10.70 -10.70
C SER A 225 12.46 9.73 -10.44
N ARG A 226 11.27 10.20 -10.02
CA ARG A 226 10.16 9.35 -9.55
C ARG A 226 9.63 8.32 -10.57
N TRP A 227 10.01 8.46 -11.85
CA TRP A 227 9.68 7.58 -12.98
C TRP A 227 10.88 6.81 -13.57
N SER A 228 12.05 6.87 -12.92
CA SER A 228 13.33 6.41 -13.48
C SER A 228 14.04 5.45 -12.52
N PHE A 229 13.80 4.14 -12.67
CA PHE A 229 14.37 3.09 -11.82
C PHE A 229 15.90 3.23 -11.67
N LEU A 230 16.60 3.45 -12.78
CA LEU A 230 18.06 3.57 -12.80
C LEU A 230 18.58 4.78 -12.00
N ASP A 231 17.85 5.90 -11.97
CA ASP A 231 18.22 7.06 -11.14
C ASP A 231 17.87 6.83 -9.66
N LEU A 232 16.70 6.25 -9.39
CA LEU A 232 16.26 5.90 -8.03
C LEU A 232 17.19 4.89 -7.35
N VAL A 233 17.65 3.86 -8.08
CA VAL A 233 18.65 2.91 -7.58
C VAL A 233 19.98 3.60 -7.31
N ARG A 234 20.47 4.47 -8.21
CA ARG A 234 21.73 5.23 -8.02
C ARG A 234 21.69 6.18 -6.82
N LYS A 235 20.54 6.81 -6.59
CA LYS A 235 20.31 7.70 -5.43
C LYS A 235 20.08 6.94 -4.12
N GLY A 236 19.92 5.61 -4.17
CA GLY A 236 19.63 4.82 -2.97
C GLY A 236 18.19 4.94 -2.50
N ALA A 237 17.21 5.17 -3.38
CA ALA A 237 15.79 5.07 -3.05
C ALA A 237 15.29 3.61 -3.00
N PHE A 238 16.01 2.66 -3.62
CA PHE A 238 15.72 1.23 -3.56
C PHE A 238 16.56 0.48 -2.50
N PRO A 239 16.15 -0.73 -2.07
CA PRO A 239 17.02 -1.65 -1.33
C PRO A 239 18.27 -2.01 -2.14
N LYS A 240 19.39 -2.32 -1.45
CA LYS A 240 20.65 -2.69 -2.12
C LYS A 240 20.51 -4.01 -2.88
N ASN A 241 19.77 -4.97 -2.34
CA ASN A 241 19.46 -6.23 -3.00
C ASN A 241 18.00 -6.28 -3.47
N VAL A 242 17.71 -5.61 -4.59
CA VAL A 242 16.37 -5.60 -5.22
C VAL A 242 15.89 -7.02 -5.57
N SER A 243 16.78 -8.01 -5.74
CA SER A 243 16.41 -9.40 -6.02
C SER A 243 15.95 -10.19 -4.77
N ASN A 244 16.29 -9.75 -3.56
CA ASN A 244 15.87 -10.38 -2.30
C ASN A 244 15.22 -9.38 -1.33
N TYR A 245 14.61 -8.33 -1.87
CA TYR A 245 14.04 -7.22 -1.10
C TYR A 245 13.00 -7.64 -0.03
N ARG A 246 12.31 -8.78 -0.24
CA ARG A 246 11.27 -9.29 0.67
C ARG A 246 11.77 -9.59 2.10
N THR A 247 13.06 -9.85 2.29
CA THR A 247 13.66 -10.12 3.62
C THR A 247 14.49 -8.96 4.18
N GLU A 248 14.51 -7.81 3.51
CA GLU A 248 15.16 -6.60 4.02
C GLU A 248 14.26 -6.01 5.13
N GLU A 249 14.78 -5.81 6.34
CA GLU A 249 14.00 -5.38 7.52
C GLU A 249 13.23 -4.07 7.26
N GLU A 250 13.84 -3.13 6.53
CA GLU A 250 13.26 -1.85 6.16
C GLU A 250 12.05 -1.98 5.23
N VAL A 251 12.02 -3.01 4.37
CA VAL A 251 10.83 -3.34 3.56
C VAL A 251 9.81 -4.07 4.43
N PHE A 252 10.23 -5.09 5.18
CA PHE A 252 9.33 -5.93 5.97
C PHE A 252 8.55 -5.11 7.03
N THR A 253 9.20 -4.13 7.64
CA THR A 253 8.61 -3.27 8.67
C THR A 253 7.92 -2.01 8.13
N ALA A 254 8.04 -1.72 6.82
CA ALA A 254 7.66 -0.43 6.23
C ALA A 254 6.23 0.04 6.51
N CYS A 255 5.27 -0.90 6.61
CA CYS A 255 3.84 -0.60 6.77
C CYS A 255 3.31 -0.79 8.20
N LEU A 256 4.16 -1.07 9.19
CA LEU A 256 3.72 -1.39 10.56
C LEU A 256 2.97 -0.27 11.30
N VAL A 257 2.94 0.95 10.76
CA VAL A 257 2.20 2.11 11.31
C VAL A 257 0.82 2.20 10.64
N GLU A 258 0.78 2.01 9.32
CA GLU A 258 -0.41 1.98 8.47
C GLU A 258 -1.29 0.76 8.78
N ASP A 259 -0.69 -0.43 8.85
CA ASP A 259 -1.38 -1.69 9.14
C ASP A 259 -2.07 -1.65 10.52
N LYS A 260 -1.46 -0.97 11.50
CA LYS A 260 -2.02 -0.73 12.84
C LYS A 260 -3.08 0.38 12.88
N GLY A 261 -3.32 1.08 11.78
CA GLY A 261 -4.25 2.22 11.74
C GLY A 261 -3.84 3.39 12.64
N ALA A 262 -2.54 3.65 12.83
CA ALA A 262 -2.04 4.65 13.78
C ALA A 262 -2.18 6.13 13.29
N PHE A 263 -3.32 6.43 12.67
CA PHE A 263 -3.69 7.70 12.04
C PHE A 263 -5.13 8.06 12.41
N ILE A 264 -5.45 9.36 12.30
CA ILE A 264 -6.82 9.86 12.35
C ILE A 264 -7.21 10.29 10.94
N CYS A 265 -8.31 9.74 10.42
CA CYS A 265 -8.89 10.22 9.17
C CYS A 265 -9.84 11.39 9.47
N ALA A 266 -9.50 12.60 9.01
CA ALA A 266 -10.20 13.83 9.36
C ALA A 266 -10.66 14.60 8.11
N ALA A 267 -11.69 15.43 8.26
CA ALA A 267 -12.17 16.32 7.21
C ALA A 267 -11.15 17.45 6.92
N LYS A 268 -10.80 17.66 5.65
CA LYS A 268 -9.95 18.78 5.23
C LYS A 268 -10.65 20.10 5.59
N ARG A 269 -9.94 21.03 6.22
CA ARG A 269 -10.52 22.33 6.58
C ARG A 269 -10.55 23.26 5.36
N GLY A 270 -11.69 23.90 5.10
CA GLY A 270 -11.87 24.83 3.99
C GLY A 270 -12.27 24.23 2.63
N VAL A 271 -12.64 22.94 2.58
CA VAL A 271 -13.35 22.38 1.41
C VAL A 271 -14.82 22.85 1.39
N GLN A 272 -15.53 22.64 0.28
CA GLN A 272 -16.94 23.05 0.19
C GLN A 272 -17.82 22.13 1.05
N HIS A 273 -18.89 22.68 1.64
CA HIS A 273 -19.82 21.87 2.44
C HIS A 273 -20.47 20.75 1.61
N SER A 274 -20.73 20.98 0.32
CA SER A 274 -21.19 19.96 -0.64
C SER A 274 -20.25 18.76 -0.81
N ASP A 275 -18.99 18.91 -0.43
CA ASP A 275 -17.98 17.85 -0.56
C ASP A 275 -17.94 17.05 0.76
N LEU A 276 -18.08 17.75 1.89
CA LEU A 276 -18.29 17.16 3.22
C LEU A 276 -19.61 16.39 3.33
N ASP A 277 -20.72 16.96 2.87
CA ASP A 277 -22.05 16.33 2.88
C ASP A 277 -22.03 15.04 2.04
N ARG A 278 -21.47 15.07 0.82
CA ARG A 278 -21.33 13.88 -0.04
C ARG A 278 -20.42 12.81 0.57
N GLY A 279 -19.31 13.21 1.18
CA GLY A 279 -18.43 12.29 1.92
C GLY A 279 -19.12 11.68 3.13
N LEU A 280 -19.96 12.45 3.83
CA LEU A 280 -20.70 12.02 5.02
C LEU A 280 -21.82 11.04 4.65
N ASP A 281 -22.59 11.34 3.60
CA ASP A 281 -23.61 10.44 3.05
C ASP A 281 -22.99 9.12 2.58
N PHE A 282 -21.77 9.14 2.01
CA PHE A 282 -21.03 7.91 1.69
C PHE A 282 -20.60 7.15 2.96
N ALA A 283 -19.99 7.82 3.94
CA ALA A 283 -19.49 7.21 5.17
C ALA A 283 -20.62 6.62 6.05
N CYS A 284 -21.82 7.18 5.96
CA CYS A 284 -23.01 6.81 6.74
C CYS A 284 -24.04 5.97 5.95
N GLY A 285 -23.87 5.82 4.63
CA GLY A 285 -24.81 5.13 3.73
C GLY A 285 -24.50 3.65 3.49
N GLY A 286 -23.52 3.09 4.20
CA GLY A 286 -23.18 1.66 4.15
C GLY A 286 -24.27 0.77 4.76
N ASN A 287 -24.50 -0.40 4.17
CA ASN A 287 -25.47 -1.40 4.66
C ASN A 287 -24.76 -2.59 5.35
N ASP A 288 -23.66 -2.31 6.06
CA ASP A 288 -22.75 -3.29 6.68
C ASP A 288 -22.69 -3.18 8.22
N ASP A 289 -23.51 -2.29 8.80
CA ASP A 289 -23.59 -1.96 10.23
C ASP A 289 -22.27 -1.51 10.90
N LYS A 290 -21.20 -1.21 10.13
CA LYS A 290 -19.90 -0.83 10.71
C LYS A 290 -19.85 0.62 11.22
N VAL A 291 -20.74 1.51 10.74
CA VAL A 291 -20.72 2.96 11.05
C VAL A 291 -22.12 3.48 11.43
N ASP A 292 -22.43 3.49 12.74
CA ASP A 292 -23.71 4.06 13.24
C ASP A 292 -23.72 5.60 13.22
N CYS A 293 -24.35 6.17 12.19
CA CYS A 293 -24.63 7.61 12.10
C CYS A 293 -26.01 8.03 12.62
N SER A 294 -26.80 7.14 13.23
CA SER A 294 -28.23 7.38 13.53
C SER A 294 -28.49 8.62 14.40
N ASN A 295 -27.56 8.95 15.30
CA ASN A 295 -27.65 10.08 16.22
C ASN A 295 -26.54 11.13 15.96
N ILE A 296 -26.00 11.20 14.73
CA ILE A 296 -24.80 12.00 14.44
C ILE A 296 -25.06 13.52 14.49
N LYS A 297 -26.33 13.96 14.33
CA LYS A 297 -26.72 15.38 14.32
C LYS A 297 -26.88 15.94 15.73
N GLU A 298 -27.23 15.09 16.68
CA GLU A 298 -27.35 15.36 18.11
C GLU A 298 -25.99 15.29 18.81
N ARG A 299 -25.12 14.37 18.36
CA ARG A 299 -23.79 14.12 18.95
C ARG A 299 -22.74 15.17 18.59
N PHE A 300 -22.89 15.85 17.45
CA PHE A 300 -21.91 16.80 16.91
C PHE A 300 -22.59 18.02 16.33
N SER A 301 -22.04 19.20 16.60
CA SER A 301 -22.67 20.50 16.35
C SER A 301 -22.44 21.01 14.93
N THR A 302 -21.22 20.91 14.42
CA THR A 302 -20.86 21.36 13.07
C THR A 302 -20.92 20.23 12.04
N LEU A 303 -20.74 20.54 10.75
CA LEU A 303 -20.62 19.52 9.71
C LEU A 303 -19.26 18.81 9.80
N GLU A 304 -18.20 19.58 10.05
CA GLU A 304 -16.82 19.11 10.17
C GLU A 304 -16.63 18.13 11.33
N GLU A 305 -17.27 18.36 12.49
CA GLU A 305 -17.26 17.41 13.62
C GLU A 305 -17.92 16.06 13.27
N ARG A 306 -18.99 16.09 12.47
CA ARG A 306 -19.68 14.88 11.99
C ARG A 306 -18.82 14.11 11.00
N CYS A 307 -18.23 14.83 10.05
CA CYS A 307 -17.30 14.28 9.06
C CYS A 307 -16.04 13.70 9.72
N ASP A 308 -15.39 14.41 10.65
CA ASP A 308 -14.24 13.91 11.40
C ASP A 308 -14.54 12.58 12.11
N TRP A 309 -15.73 12.44 12.70
CA TRP A 309 -16.11 11.19 13.35
C TRP A 309 -16.43 10.08 12.35
N ALA A 310 -17.26 10.37 11.33
CA ALA A 310 -17.71 9.39 10.36
C ALA A 310 -16.58 8.89 9.45
N PHE A 311 -15.73 9.80 8.93
CA PHE A 311 -14.59 9.46 8.08
C PHE A 311 -13.59 8.60 8.85
N ASN A 312 -13.30 8.97 10.12
CA ASN A 312 -12.44 8.16 10.97
C ASN A 312 -13.02 6.77 11.26
N LYS A 313 -14.33 6.67 11.52
CA LYS A 313 -14.97 5.36 11.76
C LYS A 313 -14.98 4.47 10.53
N TYR A 314 -15.40 5.02 9.39
CA TYR A 314 -15.42 4.30 8.12
C TYR A 314 -14.01 3.85 7.72
N TRP A 315 -13.02 4.76 7.72
CA TRP A 315 -11.65 4.39 7.35
C TRP A 315 -11.09 3.28 8.25
N HIS A 316 -11.22 3.39 9.58
CA HIS A 316 -10.75 2.32 10.49
C HIS A 316 -11.41 0.96 10.22
N ALA A 317 -12.70 0.96 9.86
CA ALA A 317 -13.51 -0.23 9.62
C ALA A 317 -13.35 -0.88 8.22
N HIS A 318 -12.80 -0.15 7.24
CA HIS A 318 -12.65 -0.58 5.84
C HIS A 318 -11.22 -0.45 5.28
N ARG A 319 -10.23 0.03 6.06
CA ARG A 319 -8.83 0.19 5.58
C ARG A 319 -8.19 -1.13 5.11
N GLU A 320 -8.62 -2.26 5.67
CA GLU A 320 -8.19 -3.62 5.31
C GLU A 320 -8.95 -4.18 4.09
N GLU A 321 -9.98 -3.47 3.63
CA GLU A 321 -10.74 -3.71 2.38
C GLU A 321 -10.32 -2.72 1.28
N GLY A 322 -9.22 -1.97 1.50
CA GLY A 322 -8.65 -1.00 0.54
C GLY A 322 -9.15 0.45 0.68
N ALA A 323 -10.08 0.75 1.59
CA ALA A 323 -10.68 2.09 1.69
C ALA A 323 -9.67 3.17 2.12
N THR A 324 -9.58 4.26 1.36
CA THR A 324 -8.70 5.41 1.62
C THR A 324 -9.39 6.51 2.42
N CYS A 325 -8.62 7.40 3.04
CA CYS A 325 -9.13 8.62 3.68
C CYS A 325 -9.29 9.79 2.69
N ASP A 326 -9.85 9.55 1.50
CA ASP A 326 -10.04 10.62 0.52
C ASP A 326 -11.45 11.23 0.58
N PHE A 327 -12.49 10.38 0.60
CA PHE A 327 -13.91 10.79 0.62
C PHE A 327 -14.28 11.81 -0.47
N GLY A 328 -13.75 11.65 -1.69
CA GLY A 328 -14.00 12.56 -2.82
C GLY A 328 -13.20 13.87 -2.72
N GLY A 329 -11.98 13.79 -2.21
CA GLY A 329 -11.12 14.91 -1.88
C GLY A 329 -11.43 15.60 -0.55
N ALA A 330 -12.52 15.24 0.15
CA ALA A 330 -13.00 15.92 1.36
C ALA A 330 -12.19 15.62 2.65
N ALA A 331 -11.37 14.56 2.68
CA ALA A 331 -10.67 14.10 3.88
C ALA A 331 -9.15 13.92 3.71
N HIS A 332 -8.43 13.69 4.83
CA HIS A 332 -7.02 13.28 4.84
C HIS A 332 -6.59 12.60 6.16
N LEU A 333 -5.54 11.76 6.08
CA LEU A 333 -4.90 11.14 7.23
C LEU A 333 -3.95 12.08 7.96
N LEU A 334 -4.31 12.42 9.20
CA LEU A 334 -3.42 13.04 10.15
C LEU A 334 -2.65 11.96 10.91
N ALA A 335 -1.31 12.04 10.89
CA ALA A 335 -0.48 11.20 11.74
C ALA A 335 -0.76 11.54 13.21
N ILE A 336 -1.07 10.53 14.03
CA ILE A 336 -1.24 10.74 15.47
C ILE A 336 0.12 11.21 16.01
N PRO A 337 0.20 12.38 16.69
CA PRO A 337 1.43 12.80 17.33
C PRO A 337 1.85 11.73 18.34
N SER A 338 2.95 11.04 18.06
CA SER A 338 3.56 10.20 19.09
C SER A 338 3.96 11.10 20.25
N PRO A 339 3.63 10.74 21.51
CA PRO A 339 4.34 11.33 22.64
C PRO A 339 5.84 11.12 22.45
N SER A 340 6.62 12.02 23.05
CA SER A 340 8.03 12.23 22.73
C SER A 340 8.87 10.94 22.86
N SER A 341 10.04 10.90 22.23
CA SER A 341 10.95 9.74 22.33
C SER A 341 11.32 9.39 23.78
N VAL A 342 11.25 10.36 24.69
CA VAL A 342 11.40 10.20 26.15
C VAL A 342 10.22 9.44 26.75
N GLU A 343 8.98 9.90 26.52
CA GLU A 343 7.77 9.21 26.99
C GLU A 343 7.63 7.80 26.40
N ARG A 344 8.09 7.58 25.15
CA ARG A 344 8.14 6.24 24.55
C ARG A 344 9.08 5.30 25.32
N GLN A 345 10.21 5.80 25.84
CA GLN A 345 11.10 5.01 26.69
C GLN A 345 10.47 4.73 28.06
N GLU A 346 9.82 5.71 28.70
CA GLU A 346 9.13 5.50 29.98
C GLU A 346 7.95 4.53 29.86
N PHE A 347 7.15 4.62 28.80
CA PHE A 347 6.03 3.71 28.55
C PHE A 347 6.50 2.28 28.30
N LEU A 348 7.55 2.08 27.48
CA LEU A 348 8.15 0.76 27.25
C LEU A 348 8.77 0.20 28.54
N ALA A 349 9.50 1.00 29.31
CA ALA A 349 10.06 0.59 30.59
C ALA A 349 8.97 0.19 31.61
N SER A 350 7.86 0.96 31.67
CA SER A 350 6.70 0.68 32.51
C SER A 350 6.00 -0.63 32.12
N SER A 351 5.80 -0.86 30.82
CA SER A 351 5.15 -2.07 30.29
C SER A 351 6.00 -3.32 30.54
N VAL A 352 7.29 -3.27 30.14
CA VAL A 352 8.23 -4.40 30.30
C VAL A 352 8.45 -4.71 31.78
N SER A 353 8.56 -3.70 32.65
CA SER A 353 8.68 -3.92 34.11
C SER A 353 7.46 -4.66 34.68
N LYS A 354 6.25 -4.34 34.22
CA LYS A 354 5.01 -5.02 34.67
C LYS A 354 4.94 -6.46 34.20
N GLU A 355 5.26 -6.74 32.94
CA GLU A 355 5.28 -8.13 32.44
C GLU A 355 6.34 -8.98 33.17
N ILE A 356 7.56 -8.47 33.36
CA ILE A 356 8.60 -9.17 34.12
C ILE A 356 8.15 -9.45 35.56
N LEU A 357 7.48 -8.50 36.22
CA LEU A 357 6.94 -8.70 37.57
C LEU A 357 5.85 -9.79 37.59
N ILE A 358 4.96 -9.81 36.61
CA ILE A 358 3.90 -10.82 36.48
C ILE A 358 4.52 -12.22 36.23
N TRP A 359 5.46 -12.35 35.30
CA TRP A 359 6.10 -13.62 34.99
C TRP A 359 6.95 -14.16 36.15
N THR A 360 7.64 -13.30 36.89
CA THR A 360 8.38 -13.71 38.10
C THR A 360 7.44 -14.13 39.24
N LEU A 361 6.33 -13.41 39.48
CA LEU A 361 5.33 -13.81 40.46
C LEU A 361 4.66 -15.15 40.11
N ILE A 362 4.29 -15.36 38.85
CA ILE A 362 3.75 -16.65 38.36
C ILE A 362 4.77 -17.77 38.55
N GLY A 363 6.03 -17.56 38.13
CA GLY A 363 7.11 -18.54 38.29
C GLY A 363 7.37 -18.94 39.74
N VAL A 364 7.33 -17.97 40.67
CA VAL A 364 7.47 -18.21 42.11
C VAL A 364 6.27 -19.01 42.66
N VAL A 365 5.03 -18.64 42.32
CA VAL A 365 3.82 -19.35 42.79
C VAL A 365 3.77 -20.78 42.25
N VAL A 366 4.10 -21.00 40.97
CA VAL A 366 4.18 -22.34 40.37
C VAL A 366 5.31 -23.15 41.01
N GLY A 367 6.47 -22.54 41.26
CA GLY A 367 7.61 -23.18 41.93
C GLY A 367 7.28 -23.67 43.34
N PHE A 368 6.68 -22.81 44.18
CA PHE A 368 6.23 -23.21 45.52
C PHE A 368 5.12 -24.26 45.49
N SER A 369 4.18 -24.17 44.55
CA SER A 369 3.11 -25.16 44.38
C SER A 369 3.66 -26.54 43.99
N GLY A 370 4.57 -26.58 43.01
CA GLY A 370 5.26 -27.81 42.60
C GLY A 370 6.09 -28.41 43.74
N LEU A 371 6.83 -27.58 44.48
CA LEU A 371 7.59 -28.03 45.64
C LEU A 371 6.68 -28.60 46.74
N ALA A 372 5.54 -27.97 47.02
CA ALA A 372 4.56 -28.48 47.98
C ALA A 372 3.97 -29.83 47.56
N VAL A 373 3.67 -30.02 46.27
CA VAL A 373 3.21 -31.31 45.72
C VAL A 373 4.30 -32.39 45.81
N VAL A 374 5.56 -32.07 45.49
CA VAL A 374 6.70 -33.01 45.63
C VAL A 374 6.94 -33.37 47.10
N VAL A 375 6.82 -32.42 48.02
CA VAL A 375 6.92 -32.67 49.48
C VAL A 375 5.74 -33.51 49.99
N ALA A 376 4.52 -33.32 49.44
CA ALA A 376 3.36 -34.14 49.77
C ALA A 376 3.52 -35.59 49.26
N ILE A 377 3.94 -35.78 48.00
CA ILE A 377 4.16 -37.10 47.40
C ILE A 377 5.30 -37.85 48.11
N THR A 378 6.41 -37.17 48.46
CA THR A 378 7.50 -37.80 49.20
C THR A 378 7.14 -38.10 50.65
N ARG A 379 6.33 -37.27 51.32
CA ARG A 379 5.73 -37.60 52.63
C ARG A 379 4.77 -38.80 52.53
N HIS A 380 3.98 -38.91 51.46
CA HIS A 380 3.09 -40.05 51.23
C HIS A 380 3.87 -41.34 50.99
N ARG A 381 4.94 -41.31 50.18
CA ARG A 381 5.84 -42.47 49.97
C ARG A 381 6.49 -42.93 51.28
N ARG A 382 7.09 -42.02 52.06
CA ARG A 382 7.68 -42.38 53.37
C ARG A 382 6.65 -42.94 54.37
N ARG A 383 5.37 -42.56 54.28
CA ARG A 383 4.29 -43.16 55.08
C ARG A 383 3.92 -44.59 54.63
N ALA A 384 4.09 -44.93 53.35
CA ALA A 384 3.89 -46.29 52.86
C ALA A 384 5.05 -47.23 53.24
N GLU A 385 6.26 -46.70 53.42
CA GLU A 385 7.46 -47.46 53.80
C GLU A 385 7.54 -47.78 55.31
N TYR A 386 6.67 -47.19 56.15
CA TYR A 386 6.60 -47.43 57.59
C TYR A 386 5.23 -48.00 58.01
N SER A 387 5.02 -49.30 57.75
CA SER A 387 3.87 -50.05 58.26
C SER A 387 4.26 -51.49 58.67
N PRO A 388 4.85 -51.68 59.87
CA PRO A 388 5.27 -53.00 60.34
C PRO A 388 4.19 -53.77 61.12
N LEU A 389 3.92 -55.00 60.65
CA LEU A 389 3.61 -56.19 61.46
C LEU A 389 2.53 -56.08 62.58
N ILE A 390 1.25 -56.17 62.19
CA ILE A 390 0.19 -56.77 63.03
C ILE A 390 -0.71 -57.62 62.11
N GLY A 391 -0.83 -58.94 62.27
CA GLY A 391 -0.10 -59.86 63.15
C GLY A 391 -0.32 -61.34 62.76
N HIS A 392 0.28 -62.27 63.50
CA HIS A 392 0.02 -63.72 63.43
C HIS A 392 -0.25 -64.24 64.84
N ALA A 393 -1.29 -65.06 65.02
CA ALA A 393 -1.66 -65.69 66.30
C ALA A 393 -2.27 -67.09 66.08
N VAL A 394 -1.93 -68.03 66.97
CA VAL A 394 -2.05 -69.50 66.81
C VAL A 394 -2.39 -70.12 68.19
N ASN A 395 -3.11 -71.24 68.37
CA ASN A 395 -3.63 -72.19 67.36
C ASN A 395 -5.18 -72.08 67.17
N VAL A 396 -6.11 -73.01 67.47
CA VAL A 396 -6.13 -74.32 68.17
C VAL A 396 -7.23 -75.21 67.55
N ASN A 397 -7.01 -76.53 67.48
CA ASN A 397 -7.99 -77.52 67.00
C ASN A 397 -9.09 -77.84 68.03
N VAL A 398 -10.31 -78.13 67.55
CA VAL A 398 -11.00 -79.43 67.74
C VAL A 398 -11.64 -79.80 66.41
#